data_AF-A0A2X1QFK7-F1
#
_entry.id   AF-A0A2X1QFK7-F1
#
_cell.length_a   1.000
_cell.length_b   1.000
_cell.length_c   1.000
_cell.angle_alpha   90.00
_cell.angle_beta   90.00
_cell.angle_gamma   90.00
#
_symmetry.space_group_name_H-M   'P 1'
#
loop_
_entity.id
_entity.type
_entity.pdbx_description
1 polymer ?
#
loop_
_entity_poly.entity_id
_entity_poly.type
_entity_poly.pdbx_seq_one_letter_code
_entity_poly.pdbx_strand_id
1 'polypeptide(L)'
;MNNKISLAKEVAWASQNMPRTLRQVAALPDLSGVRLACCMHLDMKMIPLVQGILDKGAQVFLTTCNPTTVQDDVVAWLVERGAEACAWRNMSDADWQQSWEKAIAWQPTHLCEMGADITTLLHQRGEFGNIVAGLEATGSGVNRLGDIQPGYPIFNWDDLPVKEGLHNRHMVGLTAWHTFFQTTHLTLHEKKVLVIGYGLVGQGVAAAAKSFWRSGDGGGDRSCPPSAGGLRRLARGGPPGGYRLGGRGGHGDRR
;
A
#
# COMPACT_ATOMS: atom_id res chain seq x y z
N MET A 1 23.07 -14.38 -25.77
CA MET A 1 22.31 -15.46 -25.10
C MET A 1 21.65 -14.84 -23.89
N ASN A 2 20.34 -14.59 -23.95
CA ASN A 2 19.61 -13.96 -22.85
C ASN A 2 19.50 -14.97 -21.69
N ASN A 3 20.35 -14.80 -20.68
CA ASN A 3 20.36 -15.60 -19.47
C ASN A 3 19.21 -15.15 -18.55
N LYS A 4 17.99 -15.04 -19.09
CA LYS A 4 16.82 -14.65 -18.29
C LYS A 4 16.51 -15.84 -17.39
N ILE A 5 16.72 -15.65 -16.09
CA ILE A 5 16.26 -16.59 -15.06
C ILE A 5 14.76 -16.80 -15.32
N SER A 6 14.30 -18.06 -15.31
CA SER A 6 12.88 -18.31 -15.54
C SER A 6 12.05 -17.72 -14.41
N LEU A 7 10.84 -17.23 -14.73
CA LEU A 7 9.89 -16.72 -13.75
C LEU A 7 9.72 -17.67 -12.55
N ALA A 8 9.66 -18.98 -12.81
CA ALA A 8 9.59 -20.00 -11.76
C ALA A 8 10.74 -19.94 -10.76
N LYS A 9 11.98 -19.68 -11.21
CA LYS A 9 13.15 -19.54 -10.34
C LYS A 9 13.10 -18.23 -9.55
N GLU A 10 12.63 -17.14 -10.16
CA GLU A 10 12.45 -15.85 -9.48
C GLU A 10 11.36 -15.95 -8.40
N VAL A 11 10.23 -16.59 -8.69
CA VAL A 11 9.16 -16.87 -7.73
C VAL A 11 9.66 -17.74 -6.58
N ALA A 12 10.42 -18.81 -6.87
CA ALA A 12 10.99 -19.66 -5.83
C ALA A 12 11.93 -18.87 -4.91
N TRP A 13 12.81 -18.05 -5.50
CA TRP A 13 13.70 -17.17 -4.75
C TRP A 13 12.94 -16.15 -3.88
N ALA A 14 11.99 -15.43 -4.48
CA ALA A 14 11.17 -14.45 -3.77
C ALA A 14 10.42 -15.09 -2.61
N SER A 15 9.78 -16.25 -2.85
CA SER A 15 9.03 -16.99 -1.83
C SER A 15 9.90 -17.35 -0.63
N GLN A 16 11.09 -17.92 -0.87
CA GLN A 16 12.05 -18.26 0.20
C GLN A 16 12.49 -17.04 1.03
N ASN A 17 12.53 -15.86 0.40
CA ASN A 17 12.92 -14.60 1.02
C ASN A 17 11.72 -13.78 1.55
N MET A 18 10.50 -14.33 1.50
CA MET A 18 9.28 -13.73 2.07
C MET A 18 8.67 -14.62 3.17
N PRO A 19 9.44 -14.98 4.24
CA PRO A 19 9.00 -15.97 5.23
C PRO A 19 7.80 -15.51 6.07
N ARG A 20 7.53 -14.19 6.15
CA ARG A 20 6.30 -13.71 6.79
C ARG A 20 5.07 -14.02 5.92
N THR A 21 5.13 -13.74 4.62
CA THR A 21 4.05 -14.05 3.68
C THR A 21 3.76 -15.53 3.65
N LEU A 22 4.78 -16.39 3.52
CA LEU A 22 4.58 -17.84 3.53
C LEU A 22 3.93 -18.34 4.83
N ARG A 23 4.37 -17.85 5.99
CA ARG A 23 3.76 -18.23 7.27
C ARG A 23 2.30 -17.78 7.38
N GLN A 24 1.98 -16.57 6.93
CA GLN A 24 0.61 -16.07 6.99
C GLN A 24 -0.30 -16.80 6.01
N VAL A 25 0.15 -17.02 4.78
CA VAL A 25 -0.56 -17.86 3.80
C VAL A 25 -0.81 -19.26 4.34
N ALA A 26 0.20 -19.91 4.93
CA ALA A 26 0.04 -21.24 5.51
C ALA A 26 -1.01 -21.26 6.63
N ALA A 27 -1.07 -20.19 7.44
CA ALA A 27 -2.01 -20.03 8.54
C ALA A 27 -3.41 -19.55 8.12
N LEU A 28 -3.64 -19.21 6.84
CA LEU A 28 -4.98 -18.85 6.36
C LEU A 28 -5.95 -20.02 6.56
N PRO A 29 -7.22 -19.73 6.92
CA PRO A 29 -8.26 -20.74 6.96
C PRO A 29 -8.59 -21.23 5.54
N ASP A 30 -9.50 -22.20 5.44
CA ASP A 30 -10.18 -22.49 4.19
C ASP A 30 -10.94 -21.23 3.74
N LEU A 31 -10.70 -20.80 2.50
CA LEU A 31 -11.30 -19.63 1.87
C LEU A 31 -12.31 -20.06 0.78
N SER A 32 -12.72 -21.32 0.75
CA SER A 32 -13.81 -21.79 -0.10
C SER A 32 -15.06 -20.89 0.05
N GLY A 33 -15.61 -20.44 -1.07
CA GLY A 33 -16.74 -19.51 -1.11
C GLY A 33 -16.34 -18.03 -1.11
N VAL A 34 -15.07 -17.70 -0.85
CA VAL A 34 -14.55 -16.33 -1.04
C VAL A 34 -14.31 -16.08 -2.52
N ARG A 35 -14.97 -15.05 -3.05
CA ARG A 35 -14.71 -14.44 -4.36
C ARG A 35 -14.01 -13.10 -4.15
N LEU A 36 -12.69 -13.05 -4.34
CA LEU A 36 -11.85 -11.88 -4.08
C LEU A 36 -11.48 -11.17 -5.39
N ALA A 37 -11.96 -9.95 -5.59
CA ALA A 37 -11.48 -9.09 -6.67
C ALA A 37 -10.33 -8.21 -6.16
N CYS A 38 -9.21 -8.23 -6.86
CA CYS A 38 -8.01 -7.47 -6.54
C CYS A 38 -7.79 -6.36 -7.58
N CYS A 39 -7.80 -5.10 -7.16
CA CYS A 39 -7.39 -3.94 -7.96
C CYS A 39 -6.07 -3.40 -7.38
N MET A 40 -4.94 -3.93 -7.87
CA MET A 40 -3.62 -3.72 -7.24
C MET A 40 -2.47 -3.74 -8.25
N HIS A 41 -1.26 -3.42 -7.81
CA HIS A 41 -0.07 -3.62 -8.63
C HIS A 41 0.15 -5.11 -8.90
N LEU A 42 0.37 -5.48 -10.17
CA LEU A 42 0.59 -6.87 -10.58
C LEU A 42 2.06 -7.07 -10.94
N ASP A 43 2.88 -7.19 -9.90
CA ASP A 43 4.31 -7.48 -9.99
C ASP A 43 4.66 -8.77 -9.24
N MET A 44 5.89 -9.27 -9.47
CA MET A 44 6.40 -10.54 -8.94
C MET A 44 6.11 -10.78 -7.45
N LYS A 45 6.17 -9.73 -6.61
CA LYS A 45 6.04 -9.89 -5.15
C LYS A 45 4.63 -10.28 -4.73
N MET A 46 3.65 -10.14 -5.62
CA MET A 46 2.26 -10.52 -5.36
C MET A 46 2.02 -12.01 -5.54
N ILE A 47 2.88 -12.72 -6.29
CA ILE A 47 2.69 -14.14 -6.59
C ILE A 47 2.54 -14.99 -5.33
N PRO A 48 3.45 -14.93 -4.33
CA PRO A 48 3.34 -15.81 -3.16
C PRO A 48 2.05 -15.58 -2.35
N LEU A 49 1.54 -14.35 -2.33
CA LEU A 49 0.29 -14.03 -1.65
C LEU A 49 -0.93 -14.54 -2.43
N VAL A 50 -1.03 -14.18 -3.72
CA VAL A 50 -2.21 -14.53 -4.53
C VAL A 50 -2.29 -16.03 -4.76
N GLN A 51 -1.18 -16.69 -5.07
CA GLN A 51 -1.14 -18.14 -5.18
C GLN A 51 -1.53 -18.80 -3.85
N GLY A 52 -1.06 -18.27 -2.73
CA GLY A 52 -1.45 -18.73 -1.40
C GLY A 52 -2.95 -18.62 -1.10
N ILE A 53 -3.59 -17.57 -1.59
CA ILE A 53 -5.05 -17.36 -1.46
C ILE A 53 -5.82 -18.36 -2.34
N LEU A 54 -5.37 -18.59 -3.58
CA LEU A 54 -5.92 -19.60 -4.48
C LEU A 54 -5.80 -21.02 -3.88
N ASP A 55 -4.63 -21.36 -3.35
CA ASP A 55 -4.34 -22.66 -2.72
C ASP A 55 -5.24 -22.95 -1.50
N LYS A 56 -5.84 -21.90 -0.91
CA LYS A 56 -6.80 -21.98 0.19
C LYS A 56 -8.26 -22.04 -0.28
N GLY A 57 -8.52 -22.16 -1.58
CA GLY A 57 -9.86 -22.37 -2.14
C GLY A 57 -10.62 -21.09 -2.50
N ALA A 58 -10.03 -19.91 -2.30
CA ALA A 58 -10.63 -18.67 -2.79
C ALA A 58 -10.60 -18.62 -4.32
N GLN A 59 -11.64 -18.02 -4.90
CA GLN A 59 -11.62 -17.60 -6.30
C GLN A 59 -11.09 -16.17 -6.37
N VAL A 60 -10.21 -15.90 -7.33
CA VAL A 60 -9.54 -14.59 -7.45
C VAL A 60 -9.77 -14.01 -8.84
N PHE A 61 -10.19 -12.75 -8.88
CA PHE A 61 -10.24 -11.94 -10.10
C PHE A 61 -9.22 -10.80 -10.02
N LEU A 62 -8.33 -10.69 -11.01
CA LEU A 62 -7.27 -9.70 -11.05
C LEU A 62 -7.58 -8.57 -12.03
N THR A 63 -7.57 -7.35 -11.51
CA THR A 63 -7.39 -6.11 -12.28
C THR A 63 -6.23 -5.30 -11.69
N THR A 64 -5.86 -4.20 -12.33
CA THR A 64 -4.73 -3.35 -11.93
C THR A 64 -5.19 -2.00 -11.42
N CYS A 65 -4.49 -1.47 -10.41
CA CYS A 65 -4.62 -0.06 -10.01
C CYS A 65 -3.73 0.89 -10.83
N ASN A 66 -2.84 0.34 -11.67
CA ASN A 66 -1.99 1.13 -12.55
C ASN A 66 -1.48 0.28 -13.74
N PRO A 67 -1.97 0.51 -14.96
CA PRO A 67 -1.56 -0.24 -16.15
C PRO A 67 -0.06 -0.24 -16.44
N THR A 68 0.67 0.80 -16.05
CA THR A 68 2.11 0.92 -16.33
C THR A 68 2.98 0.02 -15.44
N THR A 69 2.41 -0.50 -14.35
CA THR A 69 3.12 -1.32 -13.37
C THR A 69 2.91 -2.82 -13.55
N VAL A 70 1.97 -3.22 -14.43
CA VAL A 70 1.66 -4.63 -14.69
C VAL A 70 2.88 -5.33 -15.31
N GLN A 71 3.12 -6.55 -14.86
CA GLN A 71 4.03 -7.52 -15.47
C GLN A 71 3.18 -8.65 -16.06
N ASP A 72 3.12 -8.74 -17.39
CA ASP A 72 2.19 -9.67 -18.07
C ASP A 72 2.51 -11.14 -17.77
N ASP A 73 3.79 -11.46 -17.53
CA ASP A 73 4.24 -12.80 -17.13
C ASP A 73 3.76 -13.18 -15.72
N VAL A 74 3.66 -12.21 -14.81
CA VAL A 74 3.03 -12.39 -13.49
C VAL A 74 1.53 -12.67 -13.61
N VAL A 75 0.83 -11.93 -14.48
CA VAL A 75 -0.60 -12.18 -14.73
C VAL A 75 -0.82 -13.57 -15.30
N ALA A 76 -0.06 -13.94 -16.34
CA ALA A 76 -0.12 -15.27 -16.94
C ALA A 76 0.15 -16.39 -15.91
N TRP A 77 1.18 -16.22 -15.07
CA TRP A 77 1.52 -17.18 -14.02
C TRP A 77 0.38 -17.45 -13.04
N LEU A 78 -0.35 -16.39 -12.65
CA LEU A 78 -1.48 -16.50 -11.73
C LEU A 78 -2.73 -17.08 -12.42
N VAL A 79 -2.96 -16.76 -13.69
CA VAL A 79 -4.04 -17.35 -14.49
C VAL A 79 -3.85 -18.86 -14.67
N GLU A 80 -2.62 -19.31 -14.94
CA GLU A 80 -2.27 -20.75 -14.99
C GLU A 80 -2.56 -21.49 -13.68
N ARG A 81 -2.73 -20.77 -12.57
CA ARG A 81 -3.02 -21.30 -11.22
C ARG A 81 -4.48 -21.12 -10.81
N GLY A 82 -5.33 -20.65 -11.71
CA GLY A 82 -6.77 -20.56 -11.48
C GLY A 82 -7.29 -19.18 -11.10
N ALA A 83 -6.46 -18.12 -11.17
CA ALA A 83 -7.01 -16.77 -11.17
C ALA A 83 -7.71 -16.46 -12.50
N GLU A 84 -8.76 -15.65 -12.44
CA GLU A 84 -9.29 -14.94 -13.60
C GLU A 84 -8.65 -13.54 -13.64
N ALA A 85 -8.47 -12.96 -14.84
CA ALA A 85 -7.82 -11.66 -14.95
C ALA A 85 -8.34 -10.82 -16.12
N CYS A 86 -8.39 -9.52 -15.92
CA CYS A 86 -8.51 -8.51 -16.96
C CYS A 86 -7.50 -7.39 -16.71
N ALA A 87 -6.22 -7.70 -16.85
CA ALA A 87 -5.14 -6.73 -16.72
C ALA A 87 -3.98 -7.07 -17.63
N TRP A 88 -3.39 -6.06 -18.26
CA TRP A 88 -2.13 -6.17 -18.99
C TRP A 88 -1.37 -4.84 -18.91
N ARG A 89 -0.10 -4.86 -19.27
CA ARG A 89 0.75 -3.67 -19.29
C ARG A 89 0.25 -2.68 -20.34
N ASN A 90 0.18 -1.41 -19.93
CA ASN A 90 -0.19 -0.27 -20.79
C ASN A 90 -1.59 -0.39 -21.42
N MET A 91 -2.57 -0.90 -20.67
CA MET A 91 -3.99 -0.77 -21.01
C MET A 91 -4.34 0.68 -21.37
N SER A 92 -5.24 0.84 -22.35
CA SER A 92 -5.88 2.14 -22.59
C SER A 92 -6.76 2.50 -21.40
N ASP A 93 -7.08 3.79 -21.23
CA ASP A 93 -8.00 4.22 -20.18
C ASP A 93 -9.37 3.53 -20.29
N ALA A 94 -9.85 3.30 -21.52
CA ALA A 94 -11.11 2.60 -21.78
C ALA A 94 -11.04 1.13 -21.36
N ASP A 95 -9.96 0.42 -21.70
CA ASP A 95 -9.77 -0.97 -21.27
C ASP A 95 -9.60 -1.07 -19.76
N TRP A 96 -8.90 -0.10 -19.16
CA TRP A 96 -8.68 -0.05 -17.72
C TRP A 96 -9.99 0.15 -16.97
N GLN A 97 -10.84 1.08 -17.40
CA GLN A 97 -12.18 1.24 -16.85
C GLN A 97 -13.04 -0.02 -17.06
N GLN A 98 -13.00 -0.62 -18.26
CA GLN A 98 -13.74 -1.84 -18.55
C GLN A 98 -13.30 -3.02 -17.66
N SER A 99 -12.05 -3.06 -17.22
CA SER A 99 -11.59 -4.11 -16.30
C SER A 99 -12.27 -4.05 -14.93
N TRP A 100 -12.61 -2.85 -14.45
CA TRP A 100 -13.38 -2.68 -13.22
C TRP A 100 -14.81 -3.18 -13.39
N GLU A 101 -15.43 -2.91 -14.55
CA GLU A 101 -16.76 -3.44 -14.89
C GLU A 101 -16.76 -4.97 -14.88
N LYS A 102 -15.73 -5.59 -15.48
CA LYS A 102 -15.59 -7.06 -15.50
C LYS A 102 -15.40 -7.60 -14.09
N ALA A 103 -14.60 -6.93 -13.25
CA ALA A 103 -14.44 -7.32 -11.85
C ALA A 103 -15.75 -7.24 -11.07
N ILE A 104 -16.57 -6.21 -11.29
CA ILE A 104 -17.90 -6.06 -10.65
C ILE A 104 -18.89 -7.12 -11.19
N ALA A 105 -18.93 -7.31 -12.51
CA ALA A 105 -19.81 -8.29 -13.17
C ALA A 105 -19.47 -9.73 -12.75
N TRP A 106 -18.23 -9.98 -12.36
CA TRP A 106 -17.79 -11.24 -11.76
C TRP A 106 -18.36 -11.48 -10.34
N GLN A 107 -19.18 -10.57 -9.79
CA GLN A 107 -19.89 -10.74 -8.51
C GLN A 107 -18.93 -11.09 -7.35
N PRO A 108 -17.98 -10.20 -7.01
CA PRO A 108 -17.07 -10.44 -5.91
C PRO A 108 -17.82 -10.37 -4.58
N THR A 109 -17.30 -11.11 -3.61
CA THR A 109 -17.72 -11.03 -2.20
C THR A 109 -16.76 -10.15 -1.40
N HIS A 110 -15.52 -10.00 -1.85
CA HIS A 110 -14.48 -9.25 -1.17
C HIS A 110 -13.70 -8.40 -2.17
N LEU A 111 -13.27 -7.22 -1.74
CA LEU A 111 -12.39 -6.34 -2.51
C LEU A 111 -11.02 -6.18 -1.83
N CYS A 112 -9.95 -6.20 -2.62
CA CYS A 112 -8.61 -5.80 -2.20
C CYS A 112 -8.09 -4.72 -3.15
N GLU A 113 -8.09 -3.48 -2.69
CA GLU A 113 -7.84 -2.30 -3.53
C GLU A 113 -6.60 -1.51 -3.11
N MET A 114 -6.00 -0.86 -4.10
CA MET A 114 -4.94 0.13 -3.96
C MET A 114 -5.34 1.40 -4.72
N GLY A 115 -6.24 2.18 -4.15
CA GLY A 115 -6.77 3.41 -4.76
C GLY A 115 -8.30 3.53 -4.70
N ALA A 116 -9.02 2.49 -4.26
CA ALA A 116 -10.47 2.46 -4.13
C ALA A 116 -11.27 2.76 -5.43
N ASP A 117 -10.74 2.42 -6.61
CA ASP A 117 -11.40 2.64 -7.91
C ASP A 117 -12.76 1.90 -8.00
N ILE A 118 -12.81 0.62 -7.63
CA ILE A 118 -14.01 -0.21 -7.70
C ILE A 118 -15.02 0.23 -6.64
N THR A 119 -14.57 0.43 -5.39
CA THR A 119 -15.47 0.93 -4.32
C THR A 119 -16.09 2.28 -4.70
N THR A 120 -15.30 3.19 -5.27
CA THR A 120 -15.79 4.51 -5.71
C THR A 120 -16.84 4.36 -6.82
N LEU A 121 -16.57 3.51 -7.81
CA LEU A 121 -17.50 3.24 -8.91
C LEU A 121 -18.83 2.64 -8.43
N LEU A 122 -18.76 1.68 -7.50
CA LEU A 122 -19.92 1.06 -6.86
C LEU A 122 -20.77 2.09 -6.10
N HIS A 123 -20.11 2.94 -5.29
CA HIS A 123 -20.79 4.00 -4.58
C HIS A 123 -21.51 4.99 -5.52
N GLN A 124 -20.86 5.39 -6.62
CA GLN A 124 -21.46 6.27 -7.63
C GLN A 124 -22.70 5.67 -8.29
N ARG A 125 -22.79 4.34 -8.36
CA ARG A 125 -23.97 3.61 -8.88
C ARG A 125 -25.06 3.41 -7.84
N GLY A 126 -24.73 3.54 -6.56
CA GLY A 126 -25.61 3.11 -5.47
C GLY A 126 -25.76 1.58 -5.40
N GLU A 127 -24.78 0.83 -5.95
CA GLU A 127 -24.79 -0.62 -6.02
C GLU A 127 -23.56 -1.17 -5.30
N PHE A 128 -23.74 -2.06 -4.32
CA PHE A 128 -22.62 -2.70 -3.62
C PHE A 128 -22.54 -4.22 -3.86
N GLY A 129 -23.49 -4.76 -4.62
CA GLY A 129 -23.53 -6.18 -4.97
C GLY A 129 -23.54 -7.10 -3.75
N ASN A 130 -22.80 -8.21 -3.84
CA ASN A 130 -22.67 -9.21 -2.79
C ASN A 130 -21.42 -9.00 -1.91
N ILE A 131 -20.86 -7.78 -1.90
CA ILE A 131 -19.60 -7.50 -1.21
C ILE A 131 -19.85 -7.40 0.29
N VAL A 132 -19.09 -8.16 1.07
CA VAL A 132 -19.21 -8.24 2.53
C VAL A 132 -18.01 -7.61 3.26
N ALA A 133 -16.88 -7.41 2.57
CA ALA A 133 -15.72 -6.72 3.13
C ALA A 133 -14.78 -6.20 2.03
N GLY A 134 -14.08 -5.12 2.34
CA GLY A 134 -13.03 -4.53 1.50
C GLY A 134 -11.74 -4.30 2.26
N LEU A 135 -10.66 -4.06 1.51
CA LEU A 135 -9.37 -3.61 2.00
C LEU A 135 -8.87 -2.49 1.09
N GLU A 136 -8.35 -1.40 1.67
CA GLU A 136 -7.69 -0.32 0.94
C GLU A 136 -6.27 -0.12 1.49
N ALA A 137 -5.27 -0.21 0.62
CA ALA A 137 -3.85 -0.22 1.01
C ALA A 137 -3.07 1.09 0.75
N THR A 138 -3.74 2.14 0.31
CA THR A 138 -3.12 3.42 -0.02
C THR A 138 -3.83 4.60 0.64
N GLY A 139 -3.05 5.57 1.13
CA GLY A 139 -3.61 6.83 1.64
C GLY A 139 -4.39 7.61 0.58
N SER A 140 -4.04 7.48 -0.72
CA SER A 140 -4.84 8.05 -1.80
C SER A 140 -6.23 7.43 -1.90
N GLY A 141 -6.33 6.11 -1.76
CA GLY A 141 -7.62 5.42 -1.75
C GLY A 141 -8.42 5.75 -0.51
N VAL A 142 -7.80 5.78 0.68
CA VAL A 142 -8.46 6.22 1.92
C VAL A 142 -9.00 7.65 1.79
N ASN A 143 -8.21 8.57 1.23
CA ASN A 143 -8.66 9.95 0.99
C ASN A 143 -9.78 10.03 -0.04
N ARG A 144 -9.76 9.18 -1.07
CA ARG A 144 -10.81 9.11 -2.09
C ARG A 144 -12.11 8.58 -1.50
N LEU A 145 -12.02 7.59 -0.61
CA LEU A 145 -13.16 7.09 0.15
C LEU A 145 -13.76 8.22 0.99
N GLY A 146 -12.95 8.99 1.72
CA GLY A 146 -13.46 10.15 2.48
C GLY A 146 -14.66 9.76 3.37
N ASP A 147 -15.82 10.35 3.10
CA ASP A 147 -17.08 10.07 3.80
C ASP A 147 -17.96 9.00 3.11
N ILE A 148 -17.46 8.35 2.05
CA ILE A 148 -18.13 7.21 1.42
C ILE A 148 -18.33 6.13 2.47
N GLN A 149 -19.59 5.77 2.71
CA GLN A 149 -19.98 4.66 3.56
C GLN A 149 -20.49 3.53 2.67
N PRO A 150 -19.62 2.61 2.25
CA PRO A 150 -20.11 1.41 1.60
C PRO A 150 -20.94 0.60 2.60
N GLY A 151 -21.88 -0.20 2.09
CA GLY A 151 -22.66 -1.13 2.91
C GLY A 151 -21.85 -2.28 3.54
N TYR A 152 -20.52 -2.22 3.50
CA TYR A 152 -19.59 -3.22 4.00
C TYR A 152 -18.36 -2.55 4.65
N PRO A 153 -17.70 -3.20 5.63
CA PRO A 153 -16.49 -2.66 6.24
C PRO A 153 -15.31 -2.64 5.27
N ILE A 154 -14.48 -1.59 5.36
CA ILE A 154 -13.20 -1.50 4.66
C ILE A 154 -12.07 -1.48 5.68
N PHE A 155 -11.16 -2.45 5.57
CA PHE A 155 -9.94 -2.48 6.36
C PHE A 155 -8.93 -1.48 5.77
N ASN A 156 -8.59 -0.45 6.55
CA ASN A 156 -7.53 0.50 6.20
C ASN A 156 -6.18 -0.16 6.45
N TRP A 157 -5.53 -0.65 5.40
CA TRP A 157 -4.19 -1.21 5.51
C TRP A 157 -3.10 -0.12 5.54
N ASP A 158 -3.40 1.08 5.05
CA ASP A 158 -2.42 2.18 5.02
C ASP A 158 -2.03 2.65 6.43
N ASP A 159 -2.93 2.53 7.41
CA ASP A 159 -2.70 2.97 8.81
C ASP A 159 -1.79 2.05 9.63
N LEU A 160 -1.40 0.90 9.08
CA LEU A 160 -0.58 -0.06 9.82
C LEU A 160 0.81 0.53 10.06
N PRO A 161 1.40 0.36 11.27
CA PRO A 161 2.73 0.91 11.58
C PRO A 161 3.83 0.49 10.61
N VAL A 162 3.74 -0.72 10.05
CA VAL A 162 4.68 -1.22 9.04
C VAL A 162 4.51 -0.51 7.67
N LYS A 163 3.31 -0.06 7.34
CA LYS A 163 3.00 0.63 6.09
C LYS A 163 3.39 2.11 6.17
N GLU A 164 2.99 2.81 7.22
CA GLU A 164 3.35 4.21 7.43
C GLU A 164 4.83 4.39 7.79
N GLY A 165 5.28 3.70 8.84
CA GLY A 165 6.56 3.93 9.48
C GLY A 165 7.75 3.40 8.69
N LEU A 166 7.57 2.34 7.92
CA LEU A 166 8.65 1.71 7.15
C LEU A 166 8.48 1.91 5.64
N HIS A 167 7.39 1.43 5.06
CA HIS A 167 7.23 1.43 3.60
C HIS A 167 7.16 2.85 3.03
N ASN A 168 6.18 3.64 3.46
CA ASN A 168 5.95 4.98 2.91
C ASN A 168 7.14 5.91 3.21
N ARG A 169 7.73 5.83 4.40
CA ARG A 169 8.82 6.72 4.81
C ARG A 169 10.21 6.32 4.30
N HIS A 170 10.53 5.04 4.19
CA HIS A 170 11.91 4.62 3.87
C HIS A 170 12.05 3.92 2.53
N MET A 171 11.05 3.13 2.12
CA MET A 171 11.14 2.34 0.91
C MET A 171 10.84 3.16 -0.34
N VAL A 172 9.75 3.94 -0.33
CA VAL A 172 9.29 4.68 -1.52
C VAL A 172 10.34 5.66 -2.04
N GLY A 173 10.98 6.41 -1.15
CA GLY A 173 12.03 7.36 -1.55
C GLY A 173 13.24 6.67 -2.19
N LEU A 174 13.68 5.55 -1.62
CA LEU A 174 14.81 4.78 -2.15
C LEU A 174 14.50 4.19 -3.53
N THR A 175 13.33 3.56 -3.68
CA THR A 175 12.94 2.94 -4.94
C THR A 175 12.66 3.97 -6.04
N ALA A 176 12.09 5.14 -5.70
CA ALA A 176 11.90 6.22 -6.66
C ALA A 176 13.23 6.70 -7.26
N TRP A 177 14.25 6.93 -6.43
CA TRP A 177 15.57 7.33 -6.93
C TRP A 177 16.28 6.20 -7.67
N HIS A 178 16.16 4.97 -7.20
CA HIS A 178 16.68 3.81 -7.93
C HIS A 178 16.10 3.73 -9.35
N THR A 179 14.78 3.84 -9.49
CA THR A 179 14.12 3.86 -10.80
C THR A 179 14.60 5.05 -11.65
N PHE A 180 14.69 6.25 -11.08
CA PHE A 180 15.21 7.42 -11.79
C PHE A 180 16.61 7.16 -12.36
N PHE A 181 17.53 6.60 -11.57
CA PHE A 181 18.89 6.27 -12.03
C PHE A 181 18.90 5.22 -13.13
N GLN A 182 18.09 4.16 -13.00
CA GLN A 182 18.04 3.08 -13.99
C GLN A 182 17.40 3.55 -15.31
N THR A 183 16.37 4.40 -15.25
CA THR A 183 15.65 4.86 -16.43
C THR A 183 16.38 5.97 -17.17
N THR A 184 16.98 6.92 -16.45
CA THR A 184 17.60 8.11 -17.07
C THR A 184 19.10 7.97 -17.27
N HIS A 185 19.74 7.03 -16.59
CA HIS A 185 21.20 6.92 -16.46
C HIS A 185 21.88 8.17 -15.88
N LEU A 186 21.10 9.09 -15.29
CA LEU A 186 21.61 10.29 -14.63
C LEU A 186 21.85 10.04 -13.14
N THR A 187 22.70 10.87 -12.53
CA THR A 187 22.91 10.92 -11.08
C THR A 187 22.25 12.16 -10.48
N LEU A 188 22.18 12.25 -9.14
CA LEU A 188 21.75 13.48 -8.45
C LEU A 188 22.89 14.46 -8.19
N HIS A 189 24.13 14.14 -8.56
CA HIS A 189 25.26 15.04 -8.33
C HIS A 189 25.04 16.37 -9.04
N GLU A 190 25.23 17.46 -8.28
CA GLU A 190 25.07 18.85 -8.75
C GLU A 190 23.66 19.22 -9.29
N LYS A 191 22.66 18.35 -9.12
CA LYS A 191 21.25 18.65 -9.38
C LYS A 191 20.51 19.22 -8.16
N LYS A 192 19.76 20.31 -8.38
CA LYS A 192 18.75 20.77 -7.41
C LYS A 192 17.52 19.87 -7.49
N VAL A 193 17.12 19.31 -6.35
CA VAL A 193 15.92 18.45 -6.24
C VAL A 193 14.83 19.23 -5.51
N LEU A 194 13.68 19.42 -6.16
CA LEU A 194 12.47 19.96 -5.54
C LEU A 194 11.53 18.79 -5.21
N VAL A 195 11.11 18.69 -3.94
CA VAL A 195 10.09 17.74 -3.50
C VAL A 195 8.83 18.51 -3.16
N ILE A 196 7.74 18.26 -3.88
CA ILE A 196 6.44 18.88 -3.65
C ILE A 196 5.59 17.91 -2.81
N GLY A 197 5.25 18.32 -1.59
CA GLY A 197 4.59 17.50 -0.57
C GLY A 197 5.58 16.89 0.43
N TYR A 198 5.29 17.01 1.73
CA TYR A 198 6.19 16.59 2.82
C TYR A 198 5.52 15.68 3.85
N GLY A 199 4.55 14.86 3.41
CA GLY A 199 4.07 13.69 4.16
C GLY A 199 5.13 12.57 4.19
N LEU A 200 4.79 11.39 4.72
CA LEU A 200 5.73 10.28 4.92
C LEU A 200 6.54 9.95 3.65
N VAL A 201 5.87 9.86 2.50
CA VAL A 201 6.50 9.63 1.19
C VAL A 201 7.48 10.75 0.81
N GLY A 202 7.03 12.01 0.86
CA GLY A 202 7.85 13.15 0.48
C GLY A 202 9.07 13.31 1.38
N GLN A 203 8.93 13.03 2.67
CA GLN A 203 10.06 13.02 3.60
C GLN A 203 11.06 11.91 3.25
N GLY A 204 10.59 10.73 2.85
CA GLY A 204 11.45 9.64 2.39
C GLY A 204 12.21 9.97 1.11
N VAL A 205 11.52 10.54 0.13
CA VAL A 205 12.12 11.00 -1.14
C VAL A 205 13.19 12.06 -0.87
N ALA A 206 12.89 13.05 -0.02
CA ALA A 206 13.84 14.10 0.33
C ALA A 206 15.07 13.56 1.09
N ALA A 207 14.87 12.65 2.05
CA ALA A 207 15.96 12.03 2.81
C ALA A 207 16.88 11.19 1.92
N ALA A 208 16.32 10.40 1.02
CA ALA A 208 17.09 9.60 0.08
C ALA A 208 17.86 10.49 -0.92
N ALA A 209 17.23 11.53 -1.47
CA ALA A 209 17.89 12.50 -2.36
C ALA A 209 19.12 13.14 -1.70
N LYS A 210 18.96 13.60 -0.45
CA LYS A 210 20.03 14.19 0.35
C LYS A 210 21.22 13.23 0.55
N SER A 211 20.97 11.93 0.59
CA SER A 211 22.01 10.92 0.79
C SER A 211 22.86 10.71 -0.47
N PHE A 212 22.25 10.81 -1.66
CA PHE A 212 22.95 10.75 -2.96
C PHE A 212 23.61 12.08 -3.35
N TRP A 213 23.18 13.19 -2.75
CA TRP A 213 23.68 14.53 -3.02
C TRP A 213 25.10 14.80 -2.50
N ARG A 214 25.69 13.91 -1.68
CA ARG A 214 26.90 14.25 -0.92
C ARG A 214 28.05 14.72 -1.84
N SER A 215 28.34 16.01 -1.71
CA SER A 215 29.28 16.77 -2.53
C SER A 215 30.71 16.24 -2.34
N GLY A 216 31.46 16.14 -3.43
CA GLY A 216 32.93 16.15 -3.35
C GLY A 216 33.38 17.42 -2.62
N ASP A 217 34.37 17.27 -1.74
CA ASP A 217 34.80 18.24 -0.73
C ASP A 217 34.94 19.70 -1.19
N GLY A 218 34.60 20.63 -0.29
CA GLY A 218 35.10 22.01 -0.36
C GLY A 218 34.29 23.10 0.36
N GLY A 219 34.19 23.03 1.69
CA GLY A 219 33.95 24.21 2.54
C GLY A 219 32.54 24.84 2.54
N GLY A 220 31.75 24.57 3.59
CA GLY A 220 30.52 25.35 3.83
C GLY A 220 29.51 24.64 4.73
N ASP A 221 29.65 24.87 6.02
CA ASP A 221 28.67 24.65 7.09
C ASP A 221 28.29 23.20 7.46
N ARG A 222 28.85 22.75 8.60
CA ARG A 222 28.49 21.51 9.29
C ARG A 222 27.36 21.72 10.30
N SER A 223 26.34 22.52 9.99
CA SER A 223 25.17 22.66 10.86
C SER A 223 24.16 21.52 10.63
N CYS A 224 24.50 20.32 11.06
CA CYS A 224 23.47 19.39 11.53
C CYS A 224 23.34 19.66 13.03
N PRO A 225 22.26 20.29 13.53
CA PRO A 225 22.10 20.42 14.97
C PRO A 225 21.84 19.03 15.55
N PRO A 226 22.41 18.71 16.72
CA PRO A 226 22.13 17.45 17.38
C PRO A 226 20.63 17.37 17.69
N SER A 227 20.08 16.17 17.57
CA SER A 227 18.77 15.84 18.10
C SER A 227 18.63 16.26 19.57
N ALA A 228 17.43 16.70 19.92
CA ALA A 228 16.87 16.93 21.26
C ALA A 228 17.04 18.35 21.84
N GLY A 229 15.91 19.07 21.89
CA GLY A 229 15.73 20.22 22.77
C GLY A 229 14.84 21.30 22.18
N GLY A 230 13.51 21.20 22.34
CA GLY A 230 12.63 22.37 22.24
C GLY A 230 11.39 22.25 21.36
N LEU A 231 10.56 21.23 21.53
CA LEU A 231 9.13 21.43 21.29
C LEU A 231 8.61 22.35 22.40
N ARG A 232 8.62 23.66 22.16
CA ARG A 232 7.88 24.62 22.97
C ARG A 232 6.40 24.30 22.81
N ARG A 233 5.84 23.66 23.84
CA ARG A 233 4.41 23.70 24.16
C ARG A 233 3.96 25.16 24.11
N LEU A 234 3.09 25.49 23.15
CA LEU A 234 2.24 26.67 23.24
C LEU A 234 1.20 26.40 24.34
N ALA A 235 1.51 26.84 25.55
CA ALA A 235 0.53 26.99 26.61
C ALA A 235 1.05 28.01 27.62
N ARG A 236 0.46 29.22 27.64
CA ARG A 236 0.13 29.95 28.88
C ARG A 236 -0.98 30.97 28.62
N GLY A 237 -2.01 30.90 29.47
CA GLY A 237 -3.03 31.93 29.61
C GLY A 237 -4.21 31.52 30.50
N GLY A 238 -3.98 31.22 31.78
CA GLY A 238 -5.05 31.05 32.78
C GLY A 238 -4.52 30.67 34.18
N PRO A 239 -4.94 31.34 35.27
CA PRO A 239 -4.39 31.16 36.63
C PRO A 239 -4.96 29.93 37.36
N PRO A 240 -4.34 29.47 38.47
CA PRO A 240 -4.59 28.16 39.05
C PRO A 240 -5.79 28.19 40.02
N GLY A 241 -6.89 27.54 39.64
CA GLY A 241 -7.94 27.13 40.56
C GLY A 241 -7.69 25.70 41.03
N GLY A 242 -7.38 25.55 42.32
CA GLY A 242 -6.97 24.27 42.91
C GLY A 242 -8.08 23.21 42.92
N TYR A 243 -7.66 21.95 42.84
CA TYR A 243 -8.48 20.82 43.28
C TYR A 243 -7.66 19.93 44.22
N ARG A 244 -8.23 19.76 45.43
CA ARG A 244 -7.82 18.80 46.45
C ARG A 244 -7.91 17.38 45.91
N LEU A 245 -6.89 16.59 46.18
CA LEU A 245 -6.99 15.13 46.21
C LEU A 245 -7.60 14.72 47.55
N GLY A 246 -8.71 14.00 47.51
CA GLY A 246 -9.28 13.27 48.65
C GLY A 246 -9.77 11.93 48.14
N GLY A 247 -9.09 10.85 48.55
CA GLY A 247 -9.43 9.49 48.16
C GLY A 247 -10.41 8.80 49.09
N ARG A 248 -10.80 7.60 48.62
CA ARG A 248 -11.41 6.44 49.31
C ARG A 248 -12.90 6.51 49.68
N GLY A 249 -13.63 5.55 49.09
CA GLY A 249 -14.42 4.57 49.85
C GLY A 249 -15.94 4.70 49.72
N GLY A 250 -16.61 3.59 49.38
CA GLY A 250 -18.01 3.37 49.76
C GLY A 250 -18.92 2.69 48.74
N HIS A 251 -19.28 1.45 49.06
CA HIS A 251 -20.39 0.61 48.56
C HIS A 251 -21.76 1.30 48.35
N GLY A 252 -22.61 0.64 47.54
CA GLY A 252 -24.08 0.64 47.63
C GLY A 252 -24.75 0.93 46.28
N ASP A 253 -25.12 -0.06 45.48
CA ASP A 253 -26.40 -0.80 45.47
C ASP A 253 -27.63 0.01 45.01
N ARG A 254 -28.39 -0.62 44.10
CA ARG A 254 -29.82 -0.48 43.75
C ARG A 254 -30.28 0.37 42.54
N ARG A 255 -30.88 -0.43 41.64
CA ARG A 255 -31.98 -0.23 40.67
C ARG A 255 -31.61 0.30 39.30
#